data_AF-A0A6G9Z6J8-F1
#
_entry.id   AF-A0A6G9Z6J8-F1
#
_cell.length_a   1.000
_cell.length_b   1.000
_cell.length_c   1.000
_cell.angle_alpha   90.00
_cell.angle_beta   90.00
_cell.angle_gamma   90.00
#
_symmetry.space_group_name_H-M   'P 1'
#
loop_
_entity.id
_entity.type
_entity.pdbx_description
1 polymer ?
#
loop_
_entity_poly.entity_id
_entity_poly.type
_entity_poly.pdbx_seq_one_letter_code
_entity_poly.pdbx_strand_id
1 'polypeptide(L)'
;MQLRQGDWRDLFRECRSEAFHLEVRDDYAVAVESEPFRRFLDNEPDDYAWFRDWEILVEELTGRGVTMRRVRVVTVPHTDYQRWSLIVAKRNIDAGEDIRYLPRHLAGEVPPDDWWLMDDERVIFNLVDQQLKSAGIAITTDPRIIEYCQGVKQRLWSLATPHADYAGGSASQTAK
;
A
#
# COMPACT_ATOMS: atom_id res chain seq x y z
N MET A 1 -3.40 -20.70 -8.98
CA MET A 1 -3.65 -19.72 -7.91
C MET A 1 -3.85 -20.49 -6.61
N GLN A 2 -3.16 -20.10 -5.54
CA GLN A 2 -3.20 -20.74 -4.22
C GLN A 2 -3.84 -19.78 -3.23
N LEU A 3 -4.83 -20.24 -2.47
CA LEU A 3 -5.49 -19.46 -1.42
C LEU A 3 -4.79 -19.71 -0.09
N ARG A 4 -4.55 -18.64 0.67
CA ARG A 4 -3.99 -18.74 2.02
C ARG A 4 -4.76 -17.84 2.98
N GLN A 5 -5.11 -18.42 4.12
CA GLN A 5 -5.77 -17.76 5.25
C GLN A 5 -4.74 -17.53 6.37
N GLY A 6 -4.94 -16.50 7.19
CA GLY A 6 -4.06 -16.19 8.32
C GLY A 6 -2.82 -15.38 7.94
N ASP A 7 -1.81 -15.41 8.83
CA ASP A 7 -0.57 -14.65 8.64
C ASP A 7 0.25 -15.19 7.46
N TRP A 8 0.57 -14.31 6.51
CA TRP A 8 1.33 -14.57 5.30
C TRP A 8 2.62 -13.73 5.24
N ARG A 9 2.98 -13.07 6.36
CA ARG A 9 4.18 -12.22 6.45
C ARG A 9 5.48 -12.97 6.19
N ASP A 10 5.50 -14.29 6.32
CA ASP A 10 6.62 -15.15 5.91
C ASP A 10 6.97 -15.01 4.43
N LEU A 11 5.99 -14.71 3.56
CA LEU A 11 6.25 -14.48 2.12
C LEU A 11 7.19 -13.30 1.89
N PHE A 12 7.11 -12.25 2.70
CA PHE A 12 8.06 -11.13 2.61
C PHE A 12 9.48 -11.55 2.94
N ARG A 13 9.67 -12.50 3.88
CA ARG A 13 11.00 -13.00 4.24
C ARG A 13 11.64 -13.81 3.11
N GLU A 14 10.83 -14.38 2.22
CA GLU A 14 11.30 -15.05 1.01
C GLU A 14 11.73 -14.08 -0.09
N CYS A 15 11.23 -12.84 -0.08
CA CYS A 15 11.53 -11.81 -1.07
C CYS A 15 13.01 -11.41 -1.04
N ARG A 16 13.60 -11.28 -2.23
CA ARG A 16 15.05 -11.15 -2.43
C ARG A 16 15.47 -9.84 -3.08
N SER A 17 14.68 -9.29 -3.99
CA SER A 17 15.04 -8.12 -4.78
C SER A 17 14.05 -6.98 -4.57
N GLU A 18 12.75 -7.23 -4.75
CA GLU A 18 11.74 -6.17 -4.67
C GLU A 18 10.38 -6.67 -4.22
N ALA A 19 9.77 -5.93 -3.30
CA ALA A 19 8.35 -6.04 -2.96
C ALA A 19 7.65 -4.75 -3.39
N PHE A 20 6.83 -4.83 -4.43
CA PHE A 20 6.03 -3.71 -4.92
C PHE A 20 4.56 -3.89 -4.51
N HIS A 21 3.95 -2.89 -3.88
CA HIS A 21 2.54 -2.88 -3.51
C HIS A 21 1.74 -1.88 -4.31
N LEU A 22 0.59 -2.32 -4.83
CA LEU A 22 -0.42 -1.44 -5.38
C LEU A 22 -1.64 -1.42 -4.46
N GLU A 23 -2.01 -0.21 -4.04
CA GLU A 23 -3.24 0.09 -3.29
C GLU A 23 -4.12 1.01 -4.14
N VAL A 24 -5.35 0.58 -4.42
CA VAL A 24 -6.30 1.31 -5.27
C VAL A 24 -7.61 1.65 -4.57
N ARG A 25 -7.79 1.26 -3.30
CA ARG A 25 -9.01 1.53 -2.52
C ARG A 25 -8.87 2.80 -1.69
N ASP A 26 -9.98 3.51 -1.53
CA ASP A 26 -10.01 4.76 -0.75
C ASP A 26 -10.13 4.50 0.75
N ASP A 27 -10.67 3.35 1.16
CA ASP A 27 -10.84 2.94 2.55
C ASP A 27 -10.58 1.44 2.72
N TYR A 28 -10.01 1.07 3.86
CA TYR A 28 -9.76 -0.31 4.23
C TYR A 28 -10.39 -0.61 5.59
N ALA A 29 -11.13 -1.72 5.70
CA ALA A 29 -11.71 -2.18 6.95
C ALA A 29 -10.73 -3.09 7.71
N VAL A 30 -9.58 -2.54 8.12
CA VAL A 30 -8.57 -3.28 8.89
C VAL A 30 -8.89 -3.13 10.38
N ALA A 31 -9.20 -4.23 11.06
CA ALA A 31 -9.69 -4.19 12.43
C ALA A 31 -8.73 -3.49 13.40
N VAL A 32 -7.42 -3.73 13.27
CA VAL A 32 -6.39 -3.12 14.13
C VAL A 32 -6.24 -1.60 13.92
N GLU A 33 -6.68 -1.09 12.77
CA GLU A 33 -6.62 0.34 12.43
C GLU A 33 -7.79 1.13 13.02
N SER A 34 -8.85 0.46 13.48
CA SER A 34 -10.10 1.11 13.93
C SER A 34 -9.89 2.15 15.05
N GLU A 35 -9.14 1.80 16.09
CA GLU A 35 -8.90 2.69 17.23
C GLU A 35 -7.89 3.81 16.91
N PRO A 36 -6.74 3.54 16.26
CA PRO A 36 -5.85 4.58 15.72
C PRO A 36 -6.55 5.57 14.80
N PHE A 37 -7.43 5.07 13.92
CA PHE A 37 -8.19 5.91 13.01
C PHE A 37 -9.22 6.77 13.75
N ARG A 38 -9.93 6.21 14.74
CA ARG A 38 -10.82 7.00 15.62
C ARG A 38 -10.06 8.13 16.31
N ARG A 39 -8.89 7.84 16.91
CA ARG A 39 -8.03 8.85 17.55
C ARG A 39 -7.65 9.96 16.60
N PHE A 40 -7.30 9.63 15.36
CA PHE A 40 -7.02 10.64 14.32
C PHE A 40 -8.22 11.56 14.05
N LEU A 41 -9.43 11.01 13.93
CA LEU A 41 -10.65 11.80 13.74
C LEU A 41 -10.91 12.76 14.91
N ASP A 42 -10.59 12.32 16.12
CA ASP A 42 -10.76 13.09 17.36
C ASP A 42 -9.57 14.02 17.67
N ASN A 43 -8.55 14.07 16.79
CA ASN A 43 -7.27 14.79 17.00
C ASN A 43 -6.52 14.35 18.27
N GLU A 44 -6.67 13.09 18.66
CA GLU A 44 -5.95 12.46 19.77
C GLU A 44 -4.60 11.90 19.29
N PRO A 45 -3.55 11.93 20.12
CA PRO A 45 -2.28 11.32 19.79
C PRO A 45 -2.39 9.79 19.71
N ASP A 46 -1.60 9.22 18.80
CA ASP A 46 -1.38 7.78 18.64
C ASP A 46 0.08 7.44 18.98
N ASP A 47 0.30 6.34 19.70
CA ASP A 47 1.62 5.84 20.04
C ASP A 47 2.21 4.92 18.96
N TYR A 48 1.38 4.54 17.97
CA TYR A 48 1.73 3.67 16.84
C TYR A 48 2.21 2.27 17.26
N ALA A 49 1.95 1.83 18.49
CA ALA A 49 2.36 0.51 18.97
C ALA A 49 1.75 -0.62 18.10
N TRP A 50 0.55 -0.41 17.59
CA TRP A 50 -0.15 -1.31 16.68
C TRP A 50 0.56 -1.53 15.34
N PHE A 51 1.40 -0.59 14.92
CA PHE A 51 2.09 -0.60 13.64
C PHE A 51 3.51 -1.20 13.73
N ARG A 52 4.04 -1.36 14.95
CA ARG A 52 5.47 -1.65 15.16
C ARG A 52 5.94 -2.97 14.56
N ASP A 53 5.13 -4.02 14.62
CA ASP A 53 5.46 -5.31 14.02
C ASP A 53 5.64 -5.21 12.49
N TRP A 54 4.85 -4.35 11.85
CA TRP A 54 4.98 -4.09 10.42
C TRP A 54 6.20 -3.23 10.12
N GLU A 55 6.46 -2.18 10.91
CA GLU A 55 7.69 -1.39 10.78
C GLU A 55 8.95 -2.25 10.87
N ILE A 56 9.00 -3.17 11.85
CA ILE A 56 10.13 -4.10 12.01
C ILE A 56 10.29 -4.96 10.76
N LEU A 57 9.20 -5.45 10.18
CA LEU A 57 9.27 -6.20 8.92
C LEU A 57 9.85 -5.34 7.80
N VAL A 58 9.38 -4.09 7.63
CA VAL A 58 9.93 -3.18 6.61
C VAL A 58 11.42 -2.94 6.85
N GLU A 59 11.84 -2.64 8.07
CA GLU A 59 13.24 -2.45 8.48
C GLU A 59 14.09 -3.71 8.17
N GLU A 60 13.57 -4.91 8.44
CA GLU A 60 14.23 -6.19 8.13
C GLU A 60 14.40 -6.41 6.63
N LEU A 61 13.38 -6.09 5.81
CA LEU A 61 13.45 -6.26 4.36
C LEU A 61 14.45 -5.28 3.73
N THR A 62 14.29 -3.99 4.04
CA THR A 62 15.11 -2.92 3.48
C THR A 62 16.56 -3.03 3.94
N GLY A 63 16.79 -3.43 5.21
CA GLY A 63 18.11 -3.71 5.76
C GLY A 63 18.85 -4.88 5.09
N ARG A 64 18.11 -5.85 4.52
CA ARG A 64 18.70 -6.94 3.68
C ARG A 64 18.97 -6.51 2.23
N GLY A 65 18.61 -5.29 1.85
CA GLY A 65 18.74 -4.77 0.49
C GLY A 65 17.54 -5.05 -0.42
N VAL A 66 16.41 -5.53 0.13
CA VAL A 66 15.16 -5.67 -0.64
C VAL A 66 14.57 -4.27 -0.86
N THR A 67 14.26 -3.94 -2.11
CA THR A 67 13.58 -2.69 -2.44
C THR A 67 12.09 -2.82 -2.12
N MET A 68 11.58 -1.98 -1.23
CA MET A 68 10.14 -1.96 -0.91
C MET A 68 9.52 -0.69 -1.47
N ARG A 69 8.51 -0.85 -2.33
CA ARG A 69 7.87 0.25 -3.06
C ARG A 69 6.36 0.14 -2.98
N ARG A 70 5.68 1.28 -2.90
CA ARG A 70 4.21 1.34 -2.91
C ARG A 70 3.69 2.47 -3.77
N VAL A 71 2.66 2.16 -4.56
CA VAL A 71 1.81 3.18 -5.19
C VAL A 71 0.44 3.13 -4.58
N ARG A 72 -0.04 4.29 -4.13
CA ARG A 72 -1.43 4.51 -3.72
C ARG A 72 -2.16 5.29 -4.80
N VAL A 73 -3.15 4.68 -5.42
CA VAL A 73 -4.09 5.37 -6.31
C VAL A 73 -5.26 5.87 -5.48
N VAL A 74 -5.38 7.19 -5.37
CA VAL A 74 -6.26 7.85 -4.39
C VAL A 74 -7.30 8.74 -5.04
N THR A 75 -8.53 8.70 -4.55
CA THR A 75 -9.55 9.67 -4.95
C THR A 75 -9.26 11.04 -4.30
N VAL A 76 -9.50 12.10 -5.07
CA VAL A 76 -9.44 13.49 -4.60
C VAL A 76 -10.83 14.13 -4.78
N PRO A 77 -11.35 14.88 -3.79
CA PRO A 77 -10.77 15.13 -2.46
C PRO A 77 -10.62 13.85 -1.62
N HIS A 78 -9.63 13.85 -0.72
CA HIS A 78 -9.30 12.67 0.08
C HIS A 78 -10.38 12.35 1.12
N THR A 79 -10.67 11.07 1.26
CA THR A 79 -11.38 10.54 2.43
C THR A 79 -10.54 10.74 3.69
N ASP A 80 -11.20 10.68 4.84
CA ASP A 80 -10.53 10.78 6.14
C ASP A 80 -9.47 9.68 6.31
N TYR A 81 -9.78 8.48 5.83
CA TYR A 81 -8.85 7.37 5.81
C TYR A 81 -7.61 7.69 4.98
N GLN A 82 -7.74 8.26 3.76
CA GLN A 82 -6.58 8.63 2.96
C GLN A 82 -5.74 9.75 3.61
N ARG A 83 -6.40 10.71 4.28
CA ARG A 83 -5.70 11.76 5.05
C ARG A 83 -4.90 11.15 6.20
N TRP A 84 -5.50 10.22 6.94
CA TRP A 84 -4.83 9.48 8.00
C TRP A 84 -3.69 8.61 7.46
N SER A 85 -3.94 7.85 6.41
CA SER A 85 -2.98 6.94 5.78
C SER A 85 -1.78 7.69 5.20
N LEU A 86 -1.96 8.92 4.73
CA LEU A 86 -0.88 9.82 4.32
C LEU A 86 0.05 10.17 5.48
N ILE A 87 -0.48 10.34 6.70
CA ILE A 87 0.31 10.59 7.91
C ILE A 87 1.02 9.31 8.34
N VAL A 88 0.30 8.18 8.43
CA VAL A 88 0.87 6.89 8.84
C VAL A 88 1.97 6.44 7.88
N ALA A 89 1.87 6.75 6.59
CA ALA A 89 2.89 6.41 5.58
C ALA A 89 4.30 6.87 5.95
N LYS A 90 4.45 7.95 6.72
CA LYS A 90 5.76 8.42 7.19
C LYS A 90 6.51 7.35 7.98
N ARG A 91 5.81 6.50 8.74
CA ARG A 91 6.39 5.39 9.51
C ARG A 91 7.08 4.36 8.62
N ASN A 92 6.41 3.94 7.55
CA ASN A 92 6.99 3.04 6.56
C ASN A 92 8.18 3.67 5.84
N ILE A 93 8.10 4.96 5.50
CA ILE A 93 9.17 5.69 4.84
C ILE A 93 10.40 5.76 5.74
N ASP A 94 10.21 6.06 7.03
CA ASP A 94 11.29 6.09 8.02
C ASP A 94 11.90 4.68 8.22
N ALA A 95 11.13 3.60 7.99
CA ALA A 95 11.60 2.20 7.95
C ALA A 95 12.26 1.78 6.61
N GLY A 96 12.21 2.64 5.59
CA GLY A 96 12.91 2.46 4.30
C GLY A 96 12.03 2.14 3.08
N GLU A 97 10.69 2.18 3.19
CA GLU A 97 9.79 2.01 2.03
C GLU A 97 9.71 3.29 1.17
N ASP A 98 9.76 3.16 -0.15
CA ASP A 98 9.49 4.26 -1.09
C ASP A 98 8.00 4.27 -1.47
N ILE A 99 7.26 5.24 -0.91
CA ILE A 99 5.81 5.38 -1.12
C ILE A 99 5.51 6.57 -2.02
N ARG A 100 4.68 6.32 -3.04
CA ARG A 100 4.19 7.33 -3.98
C ARG A 100 2.68 7.35 -4.07
N TYR A 101 2.13 8.52 -4.38
CA TYR A 101 0.70 8.78 -4.50
C TYR A 101 0.35 9.21 -5.91
N LEU A 102 -0.79 8.74 -6.40
CA LEU A 102 -1.30 9.04 -7.73
C LEU A 102 -2.79 9.36 -7.63
N PRO A 103 -3.20 10.62 -7.86
CA PRO A 103 -4.62 10.95 -7.96
C PRO A 103 -5.30 10.11 -9.05
N ARG A 104 -6.41 9.47 -8.70
CA ARG A 104 -7.12 8.50 -9.57
C ARG A 104 -7.49 9.08 -10.93
N HIS A 105 -7.86 10.36 -10.99
CA HIS A 105 -8.20 11.05 -12.23
C HIS A 105 -7.00 11.28 -13.18
N LEU A 106 -5.77 11.12 -12.69
CA LEU A 106 -4.52 11.17 -13.48
C LEU A 106 -3.97 9.78 -13.80
N ALA A 107 -4.54 8.73 -13.21
CA ALA A 107 -4.01 7.37 -13.30
C ALA A 107 -4.40 6.64 -14.61
N GLY A 108 -5.37 7.16 -15.37
CA GLY A 108 -5.94 6.44 -16.51
C GLY A 108 -6.66 5.16 -16.07
N GLU A 109 -6.40 4.04 -16.73
CA GLU A 109 -6.91 2.74 -16.30
C GLU A 109 -6.27 2.32 -14.98
N VAL A 110 -7.07 1.85 -14.03
CA VAL A 110 -6.63 1.40 -12.71
C VAL A 110 -7.20 0.00 -12.50
N PRO A 111 -6.39 -1.01 -12.13
CA PRO A 111 -6.92 -2.33 -11.83
C PRO A 111 -7.86 -2.25 -10.61
N PRO A 112 -8.84 -3.15 -10.50
CA PRO A 112 -9.82 -3.12 -9.40
C PRO A 112 -9.26 -3.65 -8.07
N ASP A 113 -8.17 -4.41 -8.12
CA ASP A 113 -7.64 -5.15 -6.97
C ASP A 113 -6.30 -4.59 -6.49
N ASP A 114 -6.11 -4.68 -5.16
CA ASP A 114 -4.82 -4.45 -4.52
C ASP A 114 -3.97 -5.72 -4.61
N TRP A 115 -2.68 -5.55 -4.89
CA TRP A 115 -1.77 -6.67 -4.99
C TRP A 115 -0.33 -6.29 -4.67
N TRP A 116 0.42 -7.28 -4.20
CA TRP A 116 1.87 -7.26 -4.16
C TRP A 116 2.43 -7.99 -5.38
N LEU A 117 3.50 -7.44 -5.94
CA LEU A 117 4.38 -8.13 -6.89
C LEU A 117 5.74 -8.29 -6.22
N MET A 118 6.14 -9.54 -5.99
CA MET A 118 7.39 -9.90 -5.34
C MET A 118 8.37 -10.48 -6.35
N ASP A 119 9.59 -9.96 -6.33
CA ASP A 119 10.74 -10.35 -7.15
C ASP A 119 10.44 -10.41 -8.65
N ASP A 120 9.39 -9.71 -9.11
CA ASP A 120 8.86 -9.78 -10.47
C ASP A 120 8.46 -11.20 -10.92
N GLU A 121 8.20 -12.11 -9.97
CA GLU A 121 7.96 -13.55 -10.19
C GLU A 121 6.68 -14.07 -9.52
N ARG A 122 6.10 -13.31 -8.59
CA ARG A 122 4.94 -13.74 -7.80
C ARG A 122 4.00 -12.59 -7.53
N VAL A 123 2.71 -12.80 -7.79
CA VAL A 123 1.65 -11.84 -7.46
C VAL A 123 0.82 -12.36 -6.30
N ILE A 124 0.55 -11.49 -5.33
CA ILE A 124 -0.26 -11.78 -4.14
C ILE A 124 -1.41 -10.78 -4.11
N PHE A 125 -2.63 -11.23 -4.36
CA PHE A 125 -3.83 -10.41 -4.29
C PHE A 125 -4.39 -10.40 -2.87
N ASN A 126 -4.77 -9.22 -2.39
CA ASN A 126 -5.51 -9.06 -1.14
C ASN A 126 -6.98 -9.38 -1.39
N LEU A 127 -7.47 -10.49 -0.83
CA LEU A 127 -8.85 -10.88 -0.97
C LEU A 127 -9.71 -10.17 0.06
N VAL A 128 -10.87 -9.70 -0.36
CA VAL A 128 -11.90 -9.15 0.53
C VAL A 128 -13.21 -9.91 0.36
N ASP A 129 -13.98 -10.03 1.43
CA ASP A 129 -15.33 -10.58 1.37
C ASP A 129 -16.35 -9.55 0.86
N GLN A 130 -17.63 -9.95 0.80
CA GLN A 130 -18.73 -9.07 0.35
C GLN A 130 -18.96 -7.86 1.26
N GLN A 131 -18.39 -7.86 2.46
CA GLN A 131 -18.44 -6.77 3.43
C GLN A 131 -17.11 -5.98 3.48
N LEU A 132 -16.24 -6.16 2.47
CA LEU A 132 -14.93 -5.52 2.35
C LEU A 132 -13.94 -5.86 3.47
N LYS A 133 -14.18 -6.94 4.22
CA LYS A 133 -13.24 -7.43 5.24
C LYS A 133 -12.19 -8.31 4.58
N SER A 134 -10.96 -8.27 5.10
CA SER A 134 -9.88 -9.14 4.63
C SER A 134 -10.29 -10.62 4.74
N ALA A 135 -10.21 -11.34 3.62
CA ALA A 135 -10.56 -12.75 3.47
C ALA A 135 -9.33 -13.64 3.22
N GLY A 136 -8.13 -13.10 3.42
CA GLY A 136 -6.85 -13.75 3.16
C GLY A 136 -6.19 -13.26 1.86
N ILE A 137 -5.34 -14.10 1.29
CA ILE A 137 -4.60 -13.79 0.07
C ILE A 137 -4.75 -14.87 -1.00
N ALA A 138 -4.62 -14.46 -2.26
CA ALA A 138 -4.45 -15.37 -3.38
C ALA A 138 -3.09 -15.17 -4.04
N ILE A 139 -2.31 -16.24 -4.13
CA ILE A 139 -0.96 -16.24 -4.68
C ILE A 139 -0.98 -16.84 -6.08
N THR A 140 -0.29 -16.22 -7.03
CA THR A 140 -0.12 -16.76 -8.37
C THR A 140 1.29 -16.51 -8.92
N THR A 141 1.76 -17.46 -9.71
CA THR A 141 2.99 -17.38 -10.52
C THR A 141 2.68 -17.52 -12.01
N ASP A 142 1.44 -17.22 -12.41
CA ASP A 142 1.03 -17.24 -13.81
C ASP A 142 1.79 -16.15 -14.57
N PRO A 143 2.57 -16.49 -15.62
CA PRO A 143 3.41 -15.53 -16.33
C PRO A 143 2.61 -14.41 -16.99
N ARG A 144 1.36 -14.65 -17.42
CA ARG A 144 0.53 -13.60 -18.03
C ARG A 144 0.05 -12.59 -17.00
N ILE A 145 -0.27 -13.05 -15.79
CA ILE A 145 -0.67 -12.15 -14.70
C ILE A 145 0.53 -11.34 -14.22
N ILE A 146 1.70 -11.97 -14.10
CA ILE A 146 2.95 -11.28 -13.75
C ILE A 146 3.26 -10.18 -14.77
N GLU A 147 3.25 -10.50 -16.07
CA GLU A 147 3.53 -9.55 -17.15
C GLU A 147 2.55 -8.36 -17.11
N TYR A 148 1.26 -8.63 -16.88
CA TYR A 148 0.26 -7.59 -16.69
C TYR A 148 0.58 -6.68 -15.48
N CYS A 149 0.85 -7.27 -14.30
CA CYS A 149 1.17 -6.52 -13.09
C CYS A 149 2.46 -5.71 -13.24
N GLN A 150 3.48 -6.23 -13.92
CA GLN A 150 4.72 -5.51 -14.24
C GLN A 150 4.43 -4.27 -15.09
N GLY A 151 3.61 -4.39 -16.14
CA GLY A 151 3.20 -3.28 -16.98
C GLY A 151 2.42 -2.21 -16.21
N VAL A 152 1.49 -2.63 -15.33
CA VAL A 152 0.75 -1.71 -14.45
C VAL A 152 1.70 -1.01 -13.47
N LYS A 153 2.59 -1.75 -12.80
CA LYS A 153 3.63 -1.22 -11.91
C LYS A 153 4.45 -0.14 -12.60
N GLN A 154 5.03 -0.44 -13.76
CA GLN A 154 5.87 0.51 -14.49
C GLN A 154 5.13 1.80 -14.82
N ARG A 155 3.91 1.68 -15.36
CA ARG A 155 3.07 2.83 -15.72
C ARG A 155 2.71 3.67 -14.50
N LEU A 156 2.09 3.07 -13.49
CA LEU A 156 1.61 3.82 -12.31
C LEU A 156 2.78 4.41 -11.52
N TRP A 157 3.89 3.69 -11.36
CA TRP A 157 5.08 4.20 -10.68
C TRP A 157 5.67 5.44 -11.36
N SER A 158 5.72 5.46 -12.69
CA SER A 158 6.23 6.61 -13.44
C SER A 158 5.35 7.87 -13.34
N LEU A 159 4.05 7.69 -13.07
CA LEU A 159 3.09 8.79 -12.89
C LEU A 159 2.98 9.25 -11.44
N ALA A 160 3.29 8.38 -10.49
CA ALA A 160 3.09 8.62 -9.07
C ALA A 160 4.12 9.61 -8.50
N THR A 161 3.64 10.49 -7.61
CA THR A 161 4.42 11.53 -6.94
C THR A 161 4.97 11.00 -5.61
N PRO A 162 6.27 11.20 -5.30
CA PRO A 162 6.84 10.85 -3.99
C PRO A 162 6.03 11.44 -2.83
N HIS A 163 5.91 10.69 -1.73
CA HIS A 163 5.14 11.12 -0.54
C HIS A 163 5.47 12.53 -0.07
N ALA A 164 6.76 12.89 0.04
CA ALA A 164 7.19 14.20 0.52
C ALA A 164 6.67 15.34 -0.37
N ASP A 165 6.74 15.17 -1.68
CA ASP A 165 6.25 16.16 -2.65
C ASP A 165 4.72 16.22 -2.66
N TYR A 166 4.07 15.06 -2.57
CA TYR A 166 2.61 14.96 -2.54
C TYR A 166 2.00 15.61 -1.29
N ALA A 167 2.57 15.30 -0.12
CA ALA A 167 2.15 15.88 1.15
C ALA A 167 2.44 17.38 1.21
N GLY A 168 3.58 17.84 0.69
CA GLY A 168 3.94 19.27 0.61
C GLY A 168 3.09 20.07 -0.37
N GLY A 169 2.66 19.46 -1.49
CA GLY A 169 1.82 20.08 -2.51
C GLY A 169 0.34 20.19 -2.14
N SER A 170 -0.11 19.45 -1.11
CA SER A 170 -1.49 19.51 -0.61
C SER A 170 -1.89 20.86 0.00
N ALA A 171 -0.92 21.75 0.26
CA ALA A 171 -1.15 23.15 0.64
C ALA A 171 -1.57 24.06 -0.53
N SER A 172 -1.69 23.56 -1.77
CA SER A 172 -2.01 24.38 -2.95
C SER A 172 -3.13 23.81 -3.83
N GLN A 173 -4.13 23.16 -3.23
CA GLN A 173 -5.44 22.99 -3.88
C GLN A 173 -6.47 23.88 -3.20
N THR A 174 -6.23 25.19 -3.28
CA THR A 174 -7.31 26.18 -3.24
C THR A 174 -7.52 26.70 -4.67
N ALA A 175 -8.78 26.81 -5.06
CA ALA A 175 -9.34 27.49 -6.23
C ALA A 175 -9.37 26.72 -7.56
N LYS A 176 -10.59 26.41 -8.02
CA LYS A 176 -11.38 27.41 -8.75
C LYS A 176 -12.88 27.22 -8.55
#